data_AF-A0A7X7H7Y7-F1
#
_entry.id   AF-A0A7X7H7Y7-F1
#
_cell.length_a   1.000
_cell.length_b   1.000
_cell.length_c   1.000
_cell.angle_alpha   90.00
_cell.angle_beta   90.00
_cell.angle_gamma   90.00
#
_symmetry.space_group_name_H-M   'P 1'
#
loop_
_entity.id
_entity.type
_entity.pdbx_description
1 polymer ?
#
loop_
_entity_poly.entity_id
_entity_poly.type
_entity_poly.pdbx_seq_one_letter_code
_entity_poly.pdbx_strand_id
1 'polypeptide(L)'
;VLPKANKDLKSDIAINTNTVITPFDKFEREIIRYVVRYGNFPIYQKFETRKRKEGKTVIEEQVLLEEGPGVTEFVQFDLERDNITFSNNLYRLMFDKAVEHIGDKDFNSGNYFLNYPSNKVSRLASDLLSDRYQLSNIHSKILGEEVGDKSSRLLEQNHLSNFVPRATTELKNAYVMQKIEEVKEEIKNSEHDRYPELITQLKQLQDIKRVLAKELGERIVLKY
;
A
#
# COMPACT_ATOMS: atom_id res chain seq x y z
N VAL A 1 -27.62 -7.42 -20.59
CA VAL A 1 -27.88 -7.86 -19.20
C VAL A 1 -27.16 -6.89 -18.26
N LEU A 2 -27.86 -5.86 -17.78
CA LEU A 2 -27.35 -4.85 -16.83
C LEU A 2 -28.30 -4.79 -15.64
N PRO A 3 -28.03 -5.51 -14.54
CA PRO A 3 -28.60 -5.11 -13.25
C PRO A 3 -27.67 -5.24 -12.03
N LYS A 4 -26.37 -5.59 -12.17
CA LYS A 4 -25.49 -5.78 -11.01
C LYS A 4 -24.98 -4.44 -10.40
N ALA A 5 -24.46 -3.54 -11.22
CA ALA A 5 -23.82 -2.30 -10.76
C ALA A 5 -24.71 -1.39 -9.87
N ASN A 6 -26.03 -1.37 -10.10
CA ASN A 6 -26.95 -0.48 -9.38
C ASN A 6 -27.36 -1.03 -7.99
N LYS A 7 -27.13 -2.33 -7.75
CA LYS A 7 -27.40 -2.97 -6.45
C LYS A 7 -26.22 -2.81 -5.50
N ASP A 8 -25.00 -2.88 -6.03
CA ASP A 8 -23.75 -2.72 -5.27
C ASP A 8 -23.56 -1.28 -4.77
N LEU A 9 -23.95 -0.28 -5.58
CA LEU A 9 -23.82 1.13 -5.19
C LEU A 9 -24.69 1.51 -3.98
N LYS A 10 -25.87 0.89 -3.82
CA LYS A 10 -26.74 1.14 -2.65
C LYS A 10 -26.20 0.53 -1.37
N SER A 11 -25.53 -0.63 -1.44
CA SER A 11 -24.83 -1.19 -0.28
C SER A 11 -23.60 -0.37 0.10
N ASP A 12 -22.86 0.16 -0.87
CA ASP A 12 -21.64 0.94 -0.65
C ASP A 12 -21.92 2.28 0.06
N ILE A 13 -23.07 2.89 -0.21
CA ILE A 13 -23.56 4.10 0.47
C ILE A 13 -23.96 3.80 1.93
N ALA A 14 -24.41 2.58 2.22
CA ALA A 14 -24.96 2.16 3.50
C ALA A 14 -23.92 1.52 4.45
N ILE A 15 -22.65 1.37 4.05
CA ILE A 15 -21.61 0.79 4.90
C ILE A 15 -21.50 1.61 6.20
N ASN A 16 -21.77 0.95 7.32
CA ASN A 16 -21.75 1.54 8.64
C ASN A 16 -20.28 1.81 9.04
N THR A 17 -19.80 3.02 8.74
CA THR A 17 -18.40 3.43 8.93
C THR A 17 -18.11 3.87 10.36
N ASN A 18 -18.48 3.09 11.37
CA ASN A 18 -17.81 3.27 12.64
C ASN A 18 -16.33 2.95 12.39
N THR A 19 -15.52 4.01 12.31
CA THR A 19 -14.07 3.92 12.15
C THR A 19 -13.54 3.28 13.43
N VAL A 20 -13.50 1.96 13.45
CA VAL A 20 -12.78 1.22 14.47
C VAL A 20 -11.33 1.54 14.20
N ILE A 21 -10.74 2.43 15.01
CA ILE A 21 -9.32 2.71 14.96
C ILE A 21 -8.63 1.44 15.44
N THR A 22 -8.20 0.61 14.51
CA THR A 22 -7.44 -0.59 14.83
C THR A 22 -5.97 -0.21 15.00
N PRO A 23 -5.18 -1.06 15.69
CA PRO A 23 -3.72 -0.91 15.74
C PRO A 23 -3.07 -0.85 14.34
N PHE A 24 -3.79 -1.29 13.31
CA PHE A 24 -3.37 -1.35 11.92
C PHE A 24 -3.72 -0.09 11.10
N ASP A 25 -4.58 0.79 11.61
CA ASP A 25 -5.16 1.91 10.84
C ASP A 25 -4.09 2.78 10.17
N LYS A 26 -3.00 3.10 10.89
CA LYS A 26 -1.86 3.86 10.34
C LYS A 26 -1.24 3.17 9.12
N PHE A 27 -1.01 1.86 9.19
CA PHE A 27 -0.35 1.10 8.14
C PHE A 27 -1.29 0.88 6.95
N GLU A 28 -2.55 0.56 7.22
CA GLU A 28 -3.60 0.43 6.21
C GLU A 28 -3.84 1.75 5.47
N ARG A 29 -3.86 2.87 6.19
CA ARG A 29 -4.02 4.20 5.62
C ARG A 29 -2.86 4.58 4.68
N GLU A 30 -1.65 4.12 4.98
CA GLU A 30 -0.50 4.33 4.12
C GLU A 30 -0.62 3.54 2.81
N ILE A 31 -1.01 2.27 2.88
CA ILE A 31 -1.20 1.43 1.69
C ILE A 31 -2.32 1.98 0.81
N ILE A 32 -3.48 2.33 1.39
CA ILE A 32 -4.60 2.87 0.62
C ILE A 32 -4.25 4.23 0.00
N ARG A 33 -3.34 5.02 0.61
CA ARG A 33 -2.81 6.24 -0.03
C ARG A 33 -2.14 5.90 -1.35
N TYR A 34 -1.24 4.91 -1.37
CA TYR A 34 -0.56 4.52 -2.60
C TYR A 34 -1.54 4.02 -3.65
N VAL A 35 -2.53 3.21 -3.26
CA VAL A 35 -3.58 2.72 -4.17
C VAL A 35 -4.42 3.86 -4.75
N VAL A 36 -4.82 4.85 -3.95
CA VAL A 36 -5.61 5.99 -4.43
C VAL A 36 -4.77 6.93 -5.31
N ARG A 37 -3.52 7.19 -4.94
CA ARG A 37 -2.63 8.10 -5.67
C ARG A 37 -2.16 7.51 -6.99
N TYR A 38 -1.77 6.24 -6.97
CA TYR A 38 -1.03 5.62 -8.06
C TYR A 38 -1.81 4.50 -8.75
N GLY A 39 -2.74 3.82 -8.09
CA GLY A 39 -3.68 2.91 -8.75
C GLY A 39 -3.01 1.86 -9.63
N ASN A 40 -3.18 1.99 -10.95
CA ASN A 40 -2.60 1.10 -11.96
C ASN A 40 -1.23 1.56 -12.47
N PHE A 41 -0.69 2.67 -11.94
CA PHE A 41 0.65 3.12 -12.26
C PHE A 41 1.68 2.04 -11.87
N PRO A 42 2.65 1.72 -12.74
CA PRO A 42 3.62 0.66 -12.48
C PRO A 42 4.53 0.99 -11.30
N ILE A 43 4.84 -0.01 -10.48
CA ILE A 43 5.75 0.16 -9.32
C ILE A 43 7.19 0.49 -9.74
N TYR A 44 7.60 0.10 -10.95
CA TYR A 44 8.87 0.47 -11.55
C TYR A 44 8.77 0.50 -13.08
N GLN A 45 9.61 1.30 -13.72
CA GLN A 45 9.80 1.34 -15.17
C GLN A 45 11.30 1.32 -15.46
N LYS A 46 11.75 0.43 -16.35
CA LYS A 46 13.15 0.36 -16.80
C LYS A 46 13.27 0.93 -18.20
N PHE A 47 14.17 1.90 -18.37
CA PHE A 47 14.46 2.54 -19.64
C PHE A 47 15.88 2.18 -20.10
N GLU A 48 16.06 2.04 -21.40
CA GLU A 48 17.37 1.88 -22.04
C GLU A 48 17.65 3.08 -22.95
N THR A 49 18.86 3.64 -22.84
CA THR A 49 19.28 4.75 -23.71
C THR A 49 19.77 4.19 -25.05
N ARG A 50 19.01 4.43 -26.11
CA ARG A 50 19.42 4.10 -27.48
C ARG A 50 19.95 5.34 -28.17
N LYS A 51 21.12 5.23 -28.79
CA LYS A 51 21.71 6.30 -29.58
C LYS A 51 21.31 6.13 -31.03
N ARG A 52 20.48 7.03 -31.55
CA ARG A 52 20.13 7.09 -32.97
C ARG A 52 20.89 8.23 -33.63
N LYS A 53 21.52 7.97 -34.78
CA LYS A 53 22.06 9.05 -35.61
C LYS A 53 20.98 9.56 -36.54
N GLU A 54 20.67 10.84 -36.45
CA GLU A 54 19.82 11.55 -37.40
C GLU A 54 20.68 12.60 -38.09
N GLY A 55 21.17 12.28 -39.30
CA GLY A 55 22.16 13.11 -39.99
C GLY A 55 23.51 13.18 -39.25
N LYS A 56 23.93 14.38 -38.83
CA LYS A 56 25.20 14.61 -38.09
C LYS A 56 25.04 14.62 -36.57
N THR A 57 23.82 14.56 -36.05
CA THR A 57 23.55 14.60 -34.61
C THR A 57 23.28 13.20 -34.06
N VAL A 58 23.77 12.94 -32.85
CA VAL A 58 23.45 11.73 -32.08
C VAL A 58 22.33 12.10 -31.12
N ILE A 59 21.17 11.47 -31.28
CA ILE A 59 20.01 11.63 -30.41
C ILE A 59 20.01 10.45 -29.44
N GLU A 60 19.93 10.76 -28.15
CA GLU A 60 19.75 9.77 -27.10
C GLU A 60 18.25 9.65 -26.82
N GLU A 61 17.68 8.48 -27.17
CA GLU A 61 16.27 8.16 -26.98
C GLU A 61 16.15 7.18 -25.81
N GLN A 62 15.32 7.50 -24.82
CA GLN A 62 14.99 6.56 -23.76
C GLN A 62 13.84 5.67 -24.21
N VAL A 63 14.12 4.38 -24.38
CA VAL A 63 13.12 3.38 -24.76
C VAL A 63 12.72 2.60 -23.52
N LEU A 64 11.42 2.57 -23.24
CA LEU A 64 10.85 1.76 -22.18
C LEU A 64 11.03 0.27 -22.51
N LEU A 65 11.72 -0.47 -21.64
CA LEU A 65 12.07 -1.88 -21.83
C LEU A 65 11.14 -2.81 -21.05
N GLU A 66 10.85 -2.45 -19.79
CA GLU A 66 10.11 -3.29 -18.86
C GLU A 66 9.33 -2.39 -17.89
N GLU A 67 8.09 -2.77 -17.60
CA GLU A 67 7.27 -2.18 -16.56
C GLU A 67 6.90 -3.25 -15.54
N GLY A 68 6.97 -2.89 -14.27
CA GLY A 68 6.47 -3.72 -13.18
C GLY A 68 4.93 -3.73 -13.12
N PRO A 69 4.34 -4.53 -12.22
CA PRO A 69 2.91 -4.53 -11.98
C PRO A 69 2.41 -3.17 -11.49
N GLY A 70 1.10 -2.93 -11.63
CA GLY A 70 0.47 -1.74 -11.06
C GLY A 70 0.55 -1.74 -9.53
N VAL A 71 0.50 -0.56 -8.89
CA VAL A 71 0.50 -0.47 -7.40
C VAL A 71 -0.60 -1.32 -6.78
N THR A 72 -1.82 -1.25 -7.31
CA THR A 72 -2.97 -2.01 -6.80
C THR A 72 -2.77 -3.51 -6.95
N GLU A 73 -2.28 -3.94 -8.11
CA GLU A 73 -1.97 -5.35 -8.42
C GLU A 73 -0.88 -5.90 -7.48
N PHE A 74 0.19 -5.13 -7.26
CA PHE A 74 1.24 -5.50 -6.32
C PHE A 74 0.69 -5.68 -4.89
N VAL A 75 -0.08 -4.69 -4.40
CA VAL A 75 -0.65 -4.74 -3.05
C VAL A 75 -1.61 -5.92 -2.90
N GLN A 76 -2.45 -6.18 -3.91
CA GLN A 76 -3.36 -7.33 -3.91
C GLN A 76 -2.57 -8.62 -3.79
N PHE A 77 -1.61 -8.85 -4.69
CA PHE A 77 -0.81 -10.07 -4.69
C PHE A 77 -0.05 -10.27 -3.38
N ASP A 78 0.58 -9.21 -2.85
CA ASP A 78 1.41 -9.31 -1.66
C ASP A 78 0.60 -9.53 -0.37
N LEU A 79 -0.60 -8.95 -0.25
CA LEU A 79 -1.47 -9.14 0.92
C LEU A 79 -2.29 -10.43 0.85
N GLU A 80 -2.80 -10.81 -0.33
CA GLU A 80 -3.54 -12.07 -0.51
C GLU A 80 -2.68 -13.29 -0.21
N ARG A 81 -1.39 -13.27 -0.59
CA ARG A 81 -0.44 -14.35 -0.27
C ARG A 81 -0.39 -14.66 1.23
N ASP A 82 -0.56 -13.65 2.07
CA ASP A 82 -0.47 -13.76 3.53
C ASP A 82 -1.87 -13.76 4.21
N ASN A 83 -2.96 -13.81 3.42
CA ASN A 83 -4.35 -13.73 3.86
C ASN A 83 -4.65 -12.48 4.71
N ILE A 84 -4.04 -11.35 4.38
CA ILE A 84 -4.24 -10.08 5.10
C ILE A 84 -5.32 -9.28 4.39
N THR A 85 -6.28 -8.77 5.17
CA THR A 85 -7.33 -7.86 4.68
C THR A 85 -7.33 -6.58 5.48
N PHE A 86 -7.81 -5.49 4.89
CA PHE A 86 -7.99 -4.22 5.58
C PHE A 86 -9.02 -4.36 6.68
N SER A 87 -8.65 -4.08 7.92
CA SER A 87 -9.55 -4.08 9.08
C SER A 87 -10.54 -2.92 9.03
N ASN A 88 -10.15 -1.79 8.44
CA ASN A 88 -11.04 -0.67 8.22
C ASN A 88 -11.94 -0.90 6.98
N ASN A 89 -13.25 -0.96 7.20
CA ASN A 89 -14.24 -1.20 6.14
C ASN A 89 -14.18 -0.16 5.00
N LEU A 90 -13.83 1.10 5.31
CA LEU A 90 -13.74 2.14 4.29
C LEU A 90 -12.50 1.94 3.40
N TYR A 91 -11.36 1.56 4.00
CA TYR A 91 -10.15 1.24 3.24
C TYR A 91 -10.34 -0.02 2.40
N ARG A 92 -11.00 -1.04 2.98
CA ARG A 92 -11.36 -2.26 2.26
C ARG A 92 -12.23 -1.97 1.04
N LEU A 93 -13.30 -1.20 1.20
CA LEU A 93 -14.18 -0.81 0.08
C LEU A 93 -13.38 -0.14 -1.05
N MET A 94 -12.56 0.86 -0.70
CA MET A 94 -11.76 1.58 -1.70
C MET A 94 -10.75 0.64 -2.38
N PHE A 95 -10.14 -0.26 -1.61
CA PHE A 95 -9.21 -1.24 -2.17
C PHE A 95 -9.89 -2.21 -3.13
N ASP A 96 -11.02 -2.81 -2.73
CA ASP A 96 -11.79 -3.73 -3.55
C ASP A 96 -12.24 -3.07 -4.86
N LYS A 97 -12.66 -1.80 -4.81
CA LYS A 97 -13.01 -1.03 -6.01
C LYS A 97 -11.81 -0.75 -6.90
N ALA A 98 -10.62 -0.51 -6.34
CA ALA A 98 -9.42 -0.38 -7.15
C ALA A 98 -9.05 -1.72 -7.82
N VAL A 99 -9.21 -2.84 -7.11
CA VAL A 99 -8.95 -4.20 -7.62
C VAL A 99 -9.85 -4.54 -8.81
N GLU A 100 -11.13 -4.16 -8.76
CA GLU A 100 -12.08 -4.32 -9.89
C GLU A 100 -11.59 -3.65 -11.19
N HIS A 101 -10.71 -2.65 -11.09
CA HIS A 101 -10.18 -1.88 -12.22
C HIS A 101 -8.74 -2.22 -12.60
N ILE A 102 -8.10 -3.25 -12.05
CA ILE A 102 -6.71 -3.64 -12.41
C ILE A 102 -6.56 -3.91 -13.92
N GLY A 103 -7.58 -4.49 -14.55
CA GLY A 103 -7.57 -4.80 -15.99
C GLY A 103 -7.78 -3.57 -16.90
N ASP A 104 -8.11 -2.40 -16.34
CA ASP A 104 -8.40 -1.18 -17.09
C ASP A 104 -7.15 -0.28 -17.14
N LYS A 105 -6.52 -0.21 -18.32
CA LYS A 105 -5.27 0.53 -18.53
C LYS A 105 -5.45 2.05 -18.41
N ASP A 106 -6.64 2.56 -18.67
CA ASP A 106 -6.94 3.99 -18.64
C ASP A 106 -7.52 4.43 -17.28
N PHE A 107 -7.61 3.50 -16.32
CA PHE A 107 -8.19 3.76 -15.01
C PHE A 107 -7.35 4.75 -14.19
N ASN A 108 -7.97 5.87 -13.82
CA ASN A 108 -7.42 6.84 -12.90
C ASN A 108 -8.07 6.71 -11.51
N SER A 109 -7.39 6.00 -10.62
CA SER A 109 -7.83 5.74 -9.23
C SER A 109 -8.19 7.01 -8.48
N GLY A 110 -7.34 8.05 -8.53
CA GLY A 110 -7.56 9.30 -7.82
C GLY A 110 -8.84 10.02 -8.26
N ASN A 111 -9.02 10.18 -9.58
CA ASN A 111 -10.22 10.83 -10.13
C ASN A 111 -11.49 9.99 -9.89
N TYR A 112 -11.38 8.66 -9.97
CA TYR A 112 -12.47 7.75 -9.68
C TYR A 112 -12.98 7.93 -8.24
N PHE A 113 -12.07 7.92 -7.25
CA PHE A 113 -12.47 8.04 -5.85
C PHE A 113 -12.92 9.45 -5.46
N LEU A 114 -12.35 10.50 -6.06
CA LEU A 114 -12.82 11.88 -5.85
C LEU A 114 -14.28 12.08 -6.28
N ASN A 115 -14.69 11.45 -7.39
CA ASN A 115 -16.04 11.55 -7.92
C ASN A 115 -16.96 10.41 -7.42
N TYR A 116 -16.52 9.65 -6.42
CA TYR A 116 -17.27 8.51 -5.92
C TYR A 116 -18.55 8.96 -5.19
N PRO A 117 -19.71 8.30 -5.38
CA PRO A 117 -21.01 8.76 -4.85
C PRO A 117 -21.07 8.87 -3.32
N SER A 118 -20.29 8.05 -2.59
CA SER A 118 -20.19 8.14 -1.14
C SER A 118 -19.33 9.33 -0.71
N ASN A 119 -19.92 10.30 -0.01
CA ASN A 119 -19.20 11.47 0.53
C ASN A 119 -17.99 11.09 1.40
N LYS A 120 -18.08 9.97 2.12
CA LYS A 120 -16.97 9.48 2.96
C LYS A 120 -15.76 9.05 2.13
N VAL A 121 -16.01 8.36 1.02
CA VAL A 121 -14.97 7.91 0.09
C VAL A 121 -14.35 9.11 -0.61
N SER A 122 -15.15 10.02 -1.17
CA SER A 122 -14.62 11.20 -1.86
C SER A 122 -13.86 12.15 -0.94
N ARG A 123 -14.34 12.33 0.30
CA ARG A 123 -13.60 13.09 1.33
C ARG A 123 -12.27 12.44 1.69
N LEU A 124 -12.27 11.14 1.96
CA LEU A 124 -11.04 10.41 2.26
C LEU A 124 -10.06 10.46 1.08
N ALA A 125 -10.55 10.30 -0.15
CA ALA A 125 -9.74 10.40 -1.35
C ALA A 125 -9.09 11.79 -1.47
N SER A 126 -9.84 12.86 -1.23
CA SER A 126 -9.31 14.22 -1.16
C SER A 126 -8.19 14.35 -0.12
N ASP A 127 -8.37 13.76 1.06
CA ASP A 127 -7.35 13.79 2.13
C ASP A 127 -6.11 12.97 1.77
N LEU A 128 -6.26 11.80 1.13
CA LEU A 128 -5.16 10.94 0.70
C LEU A 128 -4.37 11.53 -0.47
N LEU A 129 -5.05 12.24 -1.38
CA LEU A 129 -4.43 12.96 -2.50
C LEU A 129 -3.76 14.27 -2.06
N SER A 130 -4.11 14.81 -0.89
CA SER A 130 -3.48 16.02 -0.37
C SER A 130 -2.06 15.75 0.15
N ASP A 131 -1.11 16.60 -0.24
CA ASP A 131 0.29 16.51 0.21
C ASP A 131 0.49 17.00 1.65
N ARG A 132 -0.54 17.61 2.27
CA ARG A 132 -0.57 17.87 3.73
C ARG A 132 -0.35 16.61 4.56
N TYR A 133 -0.76 15.45 4.05
CA TYR A 133 -0.53 14.19 4.74
C TYR A 133 0.97 13.88 4.90
N GLN A 134 1.80 14.18 3.89
CA GLN A 134 3.25 13.92 3.92
C GLN A 134 3.97 14.72 5.02
N LEU A 135 3.56 15.96 5.25
CA LEU A 135 4.14 16.84 6.28
C LEU A 135 3.88 16.31 7.70
N SER A 136 2.74 15.64 7.89
CA SER A 136 2.20 15.36 9.22
C SER A 136 2.66 14.05 9.87
N ASN A 137 3.18 13.05 9.13
CA ASN A 137 3.30 11.73 9.78
C ASN A 137 4.54 10.84 9.58
N ILE A 138 5.37 10.90 8.52
CA ILE A 138 6.51 9.95 8.42
C ILE A 138 7.76 10.52 7.71
N HIS A 139 7.63 11.37 6.69
CA HIS A 139 8.76 11.67 5.78
C HIS A 139 9.54 12.95 6.09
N SER A 140 8.94 13.92 6.79
CA SER A 140 9.58 15.21 7.10
C SER A 140 10.85 15.09 7.96
N LYS A 141 10.97 14.03 8.76
CA LYS A 141 12.15 13.81 9.63
C LYS A 141 13.30 13.05 8.95
N ILE A 142 13.07 12.41 7.81
CA ILE A 142 14.06 11.54 7.15
C ILE A 142 14.77 12.25 5.98
N LEU A 143 14.08 13.14 5.26
CA LEU A 143 14.67 13.78 4.07
C LEU A 143 15.18 15.21 4.28
N GLY A 144 14.75 15.96 5.30
CA GLY A 144 15.28 17.32 5.51
C GLY A 144 15.11 18.26 4.30
N GLU A 145 14.05 18.08 3.50
CA GLU A 145 13.84 18.85 2.28
C GLU A 145 12.57 19.69 2.36
N GLU A 146 12.72 20.97 2.03
CA GLU A 146 11.63 21.85 1.60
C GLU A 146 11.25 21.46 0.17
N VAL A 147 10.06 20.89 -0.04
CA VAL A 147 9.64 20.43 -1.37
C VAL A 147 8.23 20.97 -1.67
N GLY A 148 8.11 21.76 -2.74
CA GLY A 148 6.81 22.18 -3.26
C GLY A 148 5.98 21.02 -3.85
N ASP A 149 4.66 21.20 -3.91
CA ASP A 149 3.63 20.19 -4.24
C ASP A 149 3.97 19.20 -5.38
N LYS A 150 4.54 19.67 -6.50
CA LYS A 150 4.81 18.82 -7.68
C LYS A 150 6.07 17.97 -7.54
N SER A 151 7.11 18.51 -6.93
CA SER A 151 8.40 17.81 -6.78
C SER A 151 8.28 16.62 -5.84
N SER A 152 7.44 16.74 -4.80
CA SER A 152 7.22 15.64 -3.85
C SER A 152 6.52 14.44 -4.47
N ARG A 153 5.49 14.65 -5.30
CA ARG A 153 4.77 13.55 -5.95
C ARG A 153 5.60 12.81 -6.99
N LEU A 154 6.39 13.54 -7.78
CA LEU A 154 7.32 12.93 -8.74
C LEU A 154 8.41 12.14 -8.02
N LEU A 155 8.92 12.65 -6.90
CA LEU A 155 9.87 11.92 -6.07
C LEU A 155 9.25 10.65 -5.50
N GLU A 156 8.04 10.73 -4.93
CA GLU A 156 7.30 9.58 -4.41
C GLU A 156 7.05 8.52 -5.51
N GLN A 157 6.69 8.96 -6.72
CA GLN A 157 6.47 8.11 -7.89
C GLN A 157 7.74 7.34 -8.31
N ASN A 158 8.90 7.99 -8.30
CA ASN A 158 10.19 7.36 -8.63
C ASN A 158 10.62 6.28 -7.62
N HIS A 159 10.05 6.29 -6.42
CA HIS A 159 10.42 5.40 -5.33
C HIS A 159 9.32 4.39 -4.96
N LEU A 160 8.28 4.23 -5.79
CA LEU A 160 7.18 3.28 -5.52
C LEU A 160 7.67 1.84 -5.34
N SER A 161 8.68 1.43 -6.11
CA SER A 161 9.34 0.12 -6.00
C SER A 161 9.94 -0.16 -4.62
N ASN A 162 10.24 0.88 -3.84
CA ASN A 162 10.74 0.76 -2.47
C ASN A 162 9.62 1.01 -1.45
N PHE A 163 8.79 2.02 -1.70
CA PHE A 163 7.79 2.50 -0.74
C PHE A 163 6.58 1.59 -0.63
N VAL A 164 6.03 1.10 -1.75
CA VAL A 164 4.85 0.24 -1.73
C VAL A 164 5.16 -1.10 -1.05
N PRO A 165 6.24 -1.83 -1.42
CA PRO A 165 6.59 -3.06 -0.72
C PRO A 165 6.93 -2.82 0.75
N ARG A 166 7.51 -1.66 1.09
CA ARG A 166 7.79 -1.33 2.50
C ARG A 166 6.50 -1.14 3.29
N ALA A 167 5.52 -0.43 2.75
CA ALA A 167 4.24 -0.20 3.42
C ALA A 167 3.51 -1.53 3.70
N THR A 168 3.51 -2.48 2.75
CA THR A 168 2.93 -3.80 2.98
C THR A 168 3.73 -4.61 4.01
N THR A 169 5.07 -4.57 3.98
CA THR A 169 5.92 -5.20 5.01
C THR A 169 5.68 -4.59 6.41
N GLU A 170 5.45 -3.28 6.51
CA GLU A 170 5.14 -2.62 7.79
C GLU A 170 3.79 -3.09 8.35
N LEU A 171 2.75 -3.21 7.51
CA LEU A 171 1.46 -3.80 7.92
C LEU A 171 1.64 -5.25 8.39
N LYS A 172 2.37 -6.07 7.64
CA LYS A 172 2.65 -7.48 7.99
C LYS A 172 3.35 -7.58 9.34
N ASN A 173 4.35 -6.73 9.58
CA ASN A 173 5.06 -6.69 10.85
C ASN A 173 4.12 -6.32 12.00
N ALA A 174 3.20 -5.37 11.79
CA ALA A 174 2.20 -5.03 12.80
C ALA A 174 1.29 -6.23 13.14
N TYR A 175 0.82 -6.99 12.15
CA TYR A 175 0.05 -8.22 12.38
C TYR A 175 0.84 -9.27 13.16
N VAL A 176 2.11 -9.47 12.82
CA VAL A 176 2.99 -10.40 13.55
C VAL A 176 3.19 -9.94 14.99
N MET A 177 3.31 -8.62 15.24
CA MET A 177 3.45 -8.08 16.60
C MET A 177 2.21 -8.31 17.43
N GLN A 178 1.03 -8.08 16.85
CA GLN A 178 -0.23 -8.35 17.53
C GLN A 178 -0.38 -9.85 17.86
N LYS A 179 -0.13 -10.74 16.89
CA LYS A 179 -0.20 -12.20 17.12
C LYS A 179 0.78 -12.68 18.20
N ILE A 180 1.97 -12.11 18.27
CA ILE A 180 2.93 -12.43 19.35
C ILE A 180 2.35 -12.06 20.71
N GLU A 181 1.69 -10.91 20.82
CA GLU A 181 1.10 -10.49 22.08
C GLU A 181 -0.10 -11.37 22.47
N GLU A 182 -0.96 -11.71 21.50
CA GLU A 182 -2.06 -12.67 21.69
C GLU A 182 -1.55 -14.02 22.20
N VAL A 183 -0.54 -14.61 21.55
CA VAL A 183 0.05 -15.89 21.97
C VAL A 183 0.68 -15.81 23.36
N LYS A 184 1.33 -14.69 23.71
CA LYS A 184 1.88 -14.51 25.07
C LYS A 184 0.78 -14.43 26.12
N GLU A 185 -0.31 -13.72 25.83
CA GLU A 185 -1.47 -13.67 26.73
C GLU A 185 -2.13 -15.04 26.86
N GLU A 186 -2.22 -15.82 25.78
CA GLU A 186 -2.70 -17.19 25.85
C GLU A 186 -1.80 -18.06 26.74
N ILE A 187 -0.48 -17.97 26.61
CA ILE A 187 0.49 -18.67 27.47
C ILE A 187 0.28 -18.30 28.96
N LYS A 188 0.05 -17.03 29.27
CA LYS A 188 -0.18 -16.58 30.66
C LYS A 188 -1.48 -17.16 31.25
N ASN A 189 -2.51 -17.35 30.42
CA ASN A 189 -3.85 -17.72 30.85
C ASN A 189 -4.21 -19.19 30.60
N SER A 190 -3.34 -19.99 29.97
CA SER A 190 -3.58 -21.38 29.60
C SER A 190 -3.20 -22.39 30.69
N GLU A 191 -3.95 -23.49 30.74
CA GLU A 191 -3.60 -24.74 31.44
C GLU A 191 -2.35 -25.41 30.80
N HIS A 192 -1.66 -26.27 31.55
CA HIS A 192 -0.31 -26.73 31.19
C HIS A 192 -0.19 -27.52 29.88
N ASP A 193 -1.28 -28.11 29.40
CA ASP A 193 -1.28 -28.98 28.23
C ASP A 193 -1.11 -28.25 26.89
N ARG A 194 -1.40 -26.95 26.82
CA ARG A 194 -1.27 -26.15 25.58
C ARG A 194 0.08 -25.45 25.43
N TYR A 195 0.93 -25.48 26.45
CA TYR A 195 2.24 -24.79 26.41
C TYR A 195 3.13 -25.21 25.23
N PRO A 196 3.30 -26.51 24.91
CA PRO A 196 4.22 -26.90 23.83
C PRO A 196 3.84 -26.30 22.47
N GLU A 197 2.54 -26.25 22.18
CA GLU A 197 2.01 -25.69 20.93
C GLU A 197 2.21 -24.17 20.89
N LEU A 198 1.84 -23.46 21.96
CA LEU A 198 1.95 -22.01 22.05
C LEU A 198 3.41 -21.52 22.00
N ILE A 199 4.33 -22.24 22.64
CA ILE A 199 5.77 -21.94 22.58
C ILE A 199 6.32 -22.13 21.16
N THR A 200 5.87 -23.18 20.46
CA THR A 200 6.26 -23.42 19.07
C THR A 200 5.76 -22.31 18.16
N GLN A 201 4.50 -21.90 18.30
CA GLN A 201 3.92 -20.79 17.56
C GLN A 201 4.64 -19.47 17.85
N LEU A 202 4.93 -19.18 19.12
CA LEU A 202 5.67 -17.98 19.52
C LEU A 202 7.05 -17.93 18.87
N LYS A 203 7.78 -19.05 18.83
CA LYS A 203 9.10 -19.13 18.19
C LYS A 203 9.00 -18.84 16.69
N GLN A 204 8.03 -19.45 16.00
CA GLN A 204 7.81 -19.20 14.57
C GLN A 204 7.50 -17.72 14.29
N LEU A 205 6.63 -17.11 15.08
CA LEU A 205 6.31 -15.68 14.95
C LEU A 205 7.53 -14.78 15.22
N GLN A 206 8.39 -15.13 16.18
CA GLN A 206 9.63 -14.40 16.45
C GLN A 206 10.65 -14.51 15.29
N ASP A 207 10.71 -15.67 14.63
CA ASP A 207 11.55 -15.84 13.45
C ASP A 207 11.02 -15.01 12.26
N ILE A 208 9.70 -15.00 12.04
CA ILE A 208 9.06 -14.14 11.02
C ILE A 208 9.34 -12.66 11.33
N LYS A 209 9.16 -12.22 12.58
CA LYS A 209 9.50 -10.85 13.02
C LYS A 209 10.93 -10.49 12.62
N ARG A 210 11.89 -11.39 12.83
CA ARG A 210 13.31 -11.14 12.55
C ARG A 210 13.54 -10.92 11.05
N VAL A 211 12.89 -11.73 10.20
CA VAL A 211 12.95 -11.59 8.74
C VAL A 211 12.35 -10.25 8.30
N LEU A 212 11.14 -9.92 8.76
CA LEU A 212 10.48 -8.66 8.41
C LEU A 212 11.29 -7.43 8.89
N ALA A 213 11.87 -7.49 10.09
CA ALA A 213 12.73 -6.42 10.60
C ALA A 213 13.99 -6.23 9.74
N LYS A 214 14.56 -7.32 9.23
CA LYS A 214 15.69 -7.27 8.32
C LYS A 214 15.29 -6.63 6.98
N GLU A 215 14.16 -7.02 6.39
CA GLU A 215 13.67 -6.40 5.15
C GLU A 215 13.38 -4.90 5.32
N LEU A 216 12.78 -4.50 6.44
CA LEU A 216 12.53 -3.09 6.76
C LEU A 216 13.83 -2.32 6.99
N GLY A 217 14.86 -2.96 7.57
CA GLY A 217 16.17 -2.35 7.83
C GLY A 217 17.06 -2.25 6.59
N GLU A 218 17.10 -3.29 5.75
CA GLU A 218 17.89 -3.30 4.50
C GLU A 218 17.37 -2.26 3.50
N ARG A 219 16.05 -2.02 3.45
CA ARG A 219 15.45 -0.98 2.60
C ARG A 219 15.70 0.47 3.07
N ILE A 220 16.38 0.69 4.21
CA ILE A 220 16.76 2.04 4.69
C ILE A 220 18.11 2.50 4.12
N VAL A 221 18.94 1.59 3.59
CA VAL A 221 20.31 1.92 3.15
C VAL A 221 20.42 1.86 1.63
N LEU A 222 19.96 2.90 0.96
CA LEU A 222 20.52 3.32 -0.32
C LEU A 222 20.73 4.84 -0.29
N LYS A 223 21.75 5.26 0.46
CA LYS A 223 22.43 6.54 0.21
C LYS A 223 23.39 6.30 -0.95
N TYR A 224 23.08 6.86 -2.11
CA TYR A 224 24.08 7.23 -3.10
C TYR A 224 24.13 8.75 -3.17
#